data_AF-A0A2J8IKH0-F1
#
_entry.id   AF-A0A2J8IKH0-F1
#
_cell.length_a   1.000
_cell.length_b   1.000
_cell.length_c   1.000
_cell.angle_alpha   90.00
_cell.angle_beta   90.00
_cell.angle_gamma   90.00
#
_symmetry.space_group_name_H-M   'P 1'
#
loop_
_entity.id
_entity.type
_entity.pdbx_description
1 polymer ?
#
loop_
_entity_poly.entity_id
_entity_poly.type
_entity_poly.pdbx_seq_one_letter_code
_entity_poly.pdbx_strand_id
1 'polypeptide(L)'
;SINGLGQILETQRSSLQKKLQHVPGTQPHLDQSIVTITFEVPGNAKEEHLNMFIQNLLWEKNVRNKDNHCMEVIRLKGLVSIKDKSQQMIVQGVHELYDLEETPVSWKDDTERTNRLVLLGRNLDKDILKQLFIATVTETEKQWTTRSKEDQVCT
;
A
#
# COMPACT_ATOMS: atom_id res chain seq x y z
N SER A 1 41.45 -40.06 -22.45
CA SER A 1 42.16 -39.56 -21.25
C SER A 1 41.13 -38.88 -20.35
N ILE A 2 40.65 -39.60 -19.33
CA ILE A 2 39.57 -39.17 -18.42
C ILE A 2 40.01 -38.11 -17.39
N ASN A 3 41.32 -37.89 -17.28
CA ASN A 3 41.92 -37.00 -16.27
C ASN A 3 41.78 -35.50 -16.60
N GLY A 4 41.44 -35.14 -17.84
CA GLY A 4 41.30 -33.75 -18.27
C GLY A 4 39.95 -33.12 -17.90
N LEU A 5 38.87 -33.91 -17.88
CA LEU A 5 37.52 -33.41 -17.58
C LEU A 5 37.34 -33.12 -16.08
N GLY A 6 37.99 -33.89 -15.21
CA GLY A 6 37.98 -33.65 -13.75
C GLY A 6 38.61 -32.31 -13.35
N GLN A 7 39.72 -31.93 -14.00
CA GLN A 7 40.41 -30.65 -13.77
C GLN A 7 39.54 -29.45 -14.18
N ILE A 8 38.78 -29.57 -15.27
CA ILE A 8 37.90 -28.50 -15.77
C ILE A 8 36.72 -28.27 -14.83
N LEU A 9 36.11 -29.35 -14.31
CA LEU A 9 35.01 -29.26 -13.36
C LEU A 9 35.46 -28.66 -12.01
N GLU A 10 36.64 -29.02 -11.51
CA GLU A 10 37.19 -28.47 -10.26
C GLU A 10 37.54 -26.98 -10.42
N THR A 11 38.06 -26.59 -11.59
CA THR A 11 38.38 -25.19 -11.91
C THR A 11 37.11 -24.32 -11.98
N GLN A 12 36.04 -24.82 -12.61
CA GLN A 12 34.74 -24.17 -12.65
C GLN A 12 34.15 -24.02 -11.24
N ARG A 13 34.26 -25.07 -10.40
CA ARG A 13 33.80 -25.05 -9.00
C ARG A 13 34.53 -24.02 -8.15
N SER A 14 35.86 -23.96 -8.26
CA SER A 14 36.69 -22.99 -7.53
C SER A 14 36.40 -21.54 -7.97
N SER A 15 36.20 -21.32 -9.27
CA SER A 15 35.83 -20.01 -9.83
C SER A 15 34.45 -19.54 -9.35
N LEU A 16 33.46 -20.44 -9.29
CA LEU A 16 32.13 -20.14 -8.74
C LEU A 16 32.18 -19.85 -7.23
N GLN A 17 32.93 -20.62 -6.45
CA GLN A 17 33.09 -20.39 -5.02
C GLN A 17 33.77 -19.04 -4.73
N LYS A 18 34.75 -18.66 -5.54
CA LYS A 18 35.43 -17.35 -5.42
C LYS A 18 34.52 -16.19 -5.82
N LYS A 19 33.61 -16.36 -6.78
CA LYS A 19 32.57 -15.37 -7.12
C LYS A 19 31.48 -15.25 -6.05
N LEU A 20 31.17 -16.32 -5.33
CA LEU A 20 30.21 -16.30 -4.21
C LEU A 20 30.79 -15.65 -2.95
N GLN A 21 32.12 -15.73 -2.74
CA GLN A 21 32.80 -15.10 -1.60
C GLN A 21 32.95 -13.58 -1.72
N HIS A 22 32.64 -13.00 -2.90
CA HIS A 22 32.65 -11.55 -3.17
C HIS A 22 31.25 -11.04 -3.53
N VAL A 23 30.22 -11.49 -2.82
CA VAL A 23 29.01 -10.67 -2.69
C VAL A 23 29.29 -9.74 -1.51
N PRO A 24 29.55 -8.44 -1.74
CA PRO A 24 29.65 -7.48 -0.64
C PRO A 24 28.39 -7.64 0.19
N GLY A 25 28.55 -7.81 1.51
CA GLY A 25 27.47 -8.14 2.43
C GLY A 25 26.21 -7.41 2.02
N THR A 26 25.18 -8.17 1.64
CA THR A 26 23.89 -7.65 1.21
C THR A 26 23.45 -6.67 2.29
N GLN A 27 23.60 -5.38 2.01
CA GLN A 27 22.91 -4.37 2.77
C GLN A 27 21.44 -4.83 2.78
N PRO A 28 20.72 -4.71 3.91
CA PRO A 28 19.29 -4.88 3.87
C PRO A 28 18.77 -3.91 2.80
N HIS A 29 18.38 -4.46 1.64
CA HIS A 29 17.72 -3.73 0.56
C HIS A 29 16.34 -3.24 0.97
N LEU A 30 15.92 -3.63 2.18
CA LEU A 30 14.72 -3.20 2.86
C LEU A 30 15.03 -1.85 3.52
N ASP A 31 14.46 -0.80 2.93
CA ASP A 31 14.39 0.52 3.56
C ASP A 31 13.61 0.40 4.88
N GLN A 32 14.31 0.56 5.99
CA GLN A 32 13.76 0.41 7.34
C GLN A 32 12.74 1.50 7.70
N SER A 33 12.65 2.58 6.90
CA SER A 33 11.63 3.62 7.07
C SER A 33 10.25 3.19 6.55
N ILE A 34 10.18 2.10 5.78
CA ILE A 34 8.92 1.57 5.25
C ILE A 34 8.20 0.78 6.34
N VAL A 35 7.02 1.26 6.68
CA VAL A 35 6.10 0.63 7.63
C VAL A 35 4.90 0.05 6.91
N THR A 36 4.32 -0.98 7.51
CA THR A 36 3.04 -1.57 7.08
C THR A 36 1.98 -1.27 8.11
N ILE A 37 0.86 -0.71 7.68
CA ILE A 37 -0.31 -0.55 8.53
C ILE A 37 -1.47 -1.37 7.98
N THR A 38 -2.30 -1.85 8.90
CA THR A 38 -3.53 -2.56 8.56
C THR A 38 -4.62 -2.11 9.50
N PHE A 39 -5.79 -1.82 8.94
CA PHE A 39 -6.98 -1.47 9.69
C PHE A 39 -8.23 -2.02 9.04
N GLU A 40 -9.26 -2.20 9.86
CA GLU A 40 -10.57 -2.68 9.48
C GLU A 40 -11.62 -1.67 9.91
N VAL A 41 -12.59 -1.43 9.03
CA VAL A 41 -13.70 -0.49 9.23
C VAL A 41 -14.99 -1.13 8.74
N PRO A 42 -15.97 -1.37 9.62
CA PRO A 42 -17.28 -1.89 9.22
C PRO A 42 -18.07 -0.85 8.42
N GLY A 43 -18.93 -1.31 7.52
CA GLY A 43 -19.85 -0.46 6.74
C GLY A 43 -19.65 -0.53 5.23
N ASN A 44 -20.46 0.26 4.52
CA ASN A 44 -20.42 0.35 3.06
C ASN A 44 -19.88 1.71 2.63
N ALA A 45 -18.76 1.72 1.90
CA ALA A 45 -18.27 2.93 1.27
C ALA A 45 -19.07 3.21 0.00
N LYS A 46 -19.23 4.49 -0.36
CA LYS A 46 -19.61 4.84 -1.74
C LYS A 46 -18.37 4.81 -2.62
N GLU A 47 -18.54 4.39 -3.87
CA GLU A 47 -17.43 4.32 -4.84
C GLU A 47 -16.78 5.71 -5.05
N GLU A 48 -17.59 6.76 -5.19
CA GLU A 48 -17.14 8.15 -5.32
C GLU A 48 -16.24 8.60 -4.15
N HIS A 49 -16.65 8.34 -2.91
CA HIS A 49 -15.91 8.75 -1.72
C HIS A 49 -14.63 7.93 -1.56
N LEU A 50 -14.69 6.62 -1.86
CA LEU A 50 -13.52 5.76 -1.84
C LEU A 50 -12.48 6.24 -2.83
N ASN A 51 -12.89 6.57 -4.06
CA ASN A 51 -12.01 7.11 -5.09
C ASN A 51 -11.34 8.40 -4.63
N MET A 52 -12.11 9.36 -4.09
CA MET A 52 -11.54 10.59 -3.54
C MET A 52 -10.53 10.33 -2.42
N PHE A 53 -10.84 9.42 -1.49
CA PHE A 53 -9.92 9.04 -0.42
C PHE A 53 -8.59 8.51 -0.97
N ILE A 54 -8.63 7.60 -1.95
CA ILE A 54 -7.43 7.01 -2.56
C ILE A 54 -6.64 8.07 -3.32
N GLN A 55 -7.31 8.92 -4.11
CA GLN A 55 -6.67 10.00 -4.86
C GLN A 55 -5.97 11.00 -3.94
N ASN A 56 -6.63 11.42 -2.86
CA ASN A 56 -6.05 12.29 -1.85
C ASN A 56 -4.84 11.65 -1.14
N LEU A 57 -4.86 10.33 -0.99
CA LEU A 57 -3.80 9.60 -0.32
C LEU A 57 -2.58 9.35 -1.23
N LEU A 58 -2.81 9.04 -2.51
CA LEU A 58 -1.75 8.67 -3.45
C LEU A 58 -1.17 9.87 -4.21
N TRP A 59 -2.01 10.83 -4.65
CA TRP A 59 -1.59 11.95 -5.50
C TRP A 59 -1.30 13.21 -4.70
N GLU A 60 -2.26 13.62 -3.88
CA GLU A 60 -2.23 14.93 -3.23
C GLU A 60 -1.12 15.03 -2.18
N LYS A 61 -0.69 13.89 -1.59
CA LYS A 61 0.37 13.83 -0.56
C LYS A 61 0.14 14.83 0.59
N ASN A 62 -1.11 15.22 0.80
CA ASN A 62 -1.52 16.24 1.76
C ASN A 62 -1.83 15.66 3.14
N VAL A 63 -1.87 14.33 3.27
CA VAL A 63 -2.08 13.65 4.55
C VAL A 63 -0.80 13.68 5.36
N ARG A 64 -0.86 14.29 6.55
CA ARG A 64 0.26 14.42 7.47
C ARG A 64 0.06 13.56 8.71
N ASN A 65 1.14 13.02 9.25
CA ASN A 65 1.12 12.28 10.50
C ASN A 65 1.08 13.22 11.73
N LYS A 66 1.03 12.65 12.94
CA LYS A 66 1.01 13.41 14.20
C LYS A 66 2.24 14.31 14.38
N ASP A 67 3.36 13.96 13.76
CA ASP A 67 4.63 14.71 13.76
C ASP A 67 4.73 15.70 12.59
N ASN A 68 3.63 15.96 11.86
CA ASN A 68 3.54 16.87 10.72
C ASN A 68 4.35 16.47 9.47
N HIS A 69 4.84 15.23 9.40
CA HIS A 69 5.48 14.66 8.22
C HIS A 69 4.43 14.21 7.20
N CYS A 70 4.71 14.43 5.92
CA CYS A 70 3.91 13.90 4.82
C CYS A 70 3.94 12.37 4.82
N MET A 71 2.75 11.75 4.71
CA MET A 71 2.62 10.31 4.53
C MET A 71 2.81 9.95 3.07
N GLU A 72 3.65 8.94 2.83
CA GLU A 72 3.92 8.44 1.49
C GLU A 72 3.45 7.00 1.40
N VAL A 73 2.46 6.72 0.55
CA VAL A 73 1.99 5.36 0.29
C VAL A 73 2.68 4.80 -0.96
N ILE A 74 3.43 3.73 -0.78
CA ILE A 74 4.10 3.00 -1.87
C ILE A 74 3.17 1.93 -2.44
N ARG A 75 2.42 1.25 -1.58
CA ARG A 75 1.46 0.22 -1.98
C ARG A 75 0.21 0.26 -1.13
N LEU A 76 -0.93 0.19 -1.79
CA LEU A 76 -2.25 0.02 -1.18
C LEU A 76 -2.82 -1.31 -1.65
N LYS A 77 -3.39 -2.08 -0.73
CA LYS A 77 -4.32 -3.16 -1.04
C LYS A 77 -5.49 -3.10 -0.08
N GLY A 78 -6.69 -3.33 -0.57
CA GLY A 78 -7.86 -3.36 0.27
C GLY A 78 -8.95 -4.26 -0.28
N LEU A 79 -9.67 -4.90 0.62
CA LEU A 79 -10.95 -5.50 0.32
C LEU A 79 -12.01 -4.56 0.86
N VAL A 80 -12.86 -4.02 0.00
CA VAL A 80 -13.83 -2.99 0.36
C VAL A 80 -15.24 -3.40 -0.01
N SER A 81 -16.19 -2.92 0.78
CA SER A 81 -17.60 -3.05 0.52
C SER A 81 -18.13 -1.76 -0.08
N ILE A 82 -18.65 -1.85 -1.30
CA ILE A 82 -19.27 -0.73 -1.99
C ILE A 82 -20.78 -0.81 -1.84
N LYS A 83 -21.40 0.34 -1.57
CA LYS A 83 -22.86 0.47 -1.53
C LYS A 83 -23.46 0.02 -2.87
N ASP A 84 -24.59 -0.70 -2.80
CA ASP A 84 -25.32 -1.21 -3.97
C ASP A 84 -24.58 -2.32 -4.77
N LYS A 85 -23.41 -2.78 -4.31
CA LYS A 85 -22.76 -3.99 -4.81
C LYS A 85 -22.88 -5.14 -3.82
N SER A 86 -23.21 -6.34 -4.30
CA SER A 86 -23.24 -7.57 -3.51
C SER A 86 -21.86 -8.23 -3.42
N GLN A 87 -21.00 -7.99 -4.40
CA GLN A 87 -19.65 -8.55 -4.46
C GLN A 87 -18.64 -7.75 -3.64
N GLN A 88 -17.60 -8.44 -3.16
CA GLN A 88 -16.45 -7.79 -2.57
C GLN A 88 -15.65 -7.14 -3.70
N MET A 89 -15.18 -5.92 -3.45
CA MET A 89 -14.30 -5.20 -4.37
C MET A 89 -12.88 -5.27 -3.85
N ILE A 90 -11.92 -5.46 -4.74
CA ILE A 90 -10.49 -5.33 -4.41
C ILE A 90 -9.99 -3.99 -4.94
N VAL A 91 -9.45 -3.18 -4.04
CA VAL A 91 -8.67 -2.00 -4.40
C VAL A 91 -7.20 -2.35 -4.32
N GLN A 92 -6.44 -1.97 -5.33
CA GLN A 92 -4.98 -2.10 -5.31
C GLN A 92 -4.34 -0.88 -5.93
N GLY A 93 -3.29 -0.38 -5.29
CA GLY A 93 -2.53 0.75 -5.78
C GLY A 93 -1.04 0.60 -5.57
N VAL A 94 -0.26 1.17 -6.49
CA VAL A 94 1.20 1.21 -6.47
C VAL A 94 1.62 2.63 -6.83
N HIS A 95 2.29 3.29 -5.89
CA HIS A 95 2.60 4.72 -5.98
C HIS A 95 1.33 5.54 -6.28
N GLU A 96 1.23 6.10 -7.48
CA GLU A 96 0.15 6.99 -7.89
C GLU A 96 -0.93 6.25 -8.70
N LEU A 97 -0.74 4.98 -9.04
CA LEU A 97 -1.74 4.23 -9.81
C LEU A 97 -2.60 3.40 -8.88
N TYR A 98 -3.90 3.35 -9.14
CA TYR A 98 -4.80 2.42 -8.46
C TYR A 98 -5.85 1.86 -9.42
N ASP A 99 -6.39 0.72 -9.02
CA ASP A 99 -7.48 0.03 -9.69
C ASP A 99 -8.49 -0.50 -8.67
N LEU A 100 -9.73 -0.67 -9.10
CA LEU A 100 -10.84 -1.17 -8.31
C LEU A 100 -11.57 -2.26 -9.11
N GLU A 101 -11.37 -3.52 -8.71
CA GLU A 101 -11.89 -4.68 -9.44
C GLU A 101 -12.95 -5.43 -8.62
N GLU A 102 -13.92 -6.02 -9.32
CA GLU A 102 -14.89 -6.94 -8.72
C GLU A 102 -14.25 -8.31 -8.48
N THR A 103 -14.46 -8.86 -7.28
CA THR A 103 -14.00 -10.22 -6.98
C THR A 103 -15.15 -11.22 -7.19
N PRO A 104 -14.85 -12.51 -7.46
CA PRO A 104 -15.89 -13.53 -7.58
C PRO A 104 -16.59 -13.84 -6.24
N VAL A 105 -16.14 -13.25 -5.14
CA VAL A 105 -16.66 -13.50 -3.79
C VAL A 105 -17.77 -12.50 -3.50
N SER A 106 -18.94 -13.02 -3.14
CA SER A 106 -20.07 -12.19 -2.68
C SER A 106 -20.04 -12.05 -1.16
N TRP A 107 -20.47 -10.88 -0.66
CA TRP A 107 -20.80 -10.73 0.76
C TRP A 107 -21.94 -11.68 1.12
N LYS A 108 -21.90 -12.28 2.32
CA LYS A 108 -23.05 -13.04 2.82
C LYS A 108 -24.08 -12.06 3.35
N ASP A 109 -25.36 -12.29 3.05
CA ASP A 109 -26.46 -11.37 3.36
C ASP A 109 -26.59 -11.05 4.87
N ASP A 110 -26.21 -11.99 5.74
CA ASP A 110 -26.26 -11.86 7.21
C ASP A 110 -24.95 -11.40 7.87
N THR A 111 -23.89 -11.11 7.10
CA THR A 111 -22.61 -10.69 7.68
C THR A 111 -22.41 -9.18 7.61
N GLU A 112 -21.95 -8.59 8.72
CA GLU A 112 -21.51 -7.21 8.75
C GLU A 112 -20.37 -7.02 7.74
N ARG A 113 -20.64 -6.24 6.69
CA ARG A 113 -19.67 -5.97 5.64
C ARG A 113 -18.53 -5.16 6.22
N THR A 114 -17.30 -5.65 6.06
CA THR A 114 -16.11 -5.08 6.69
C THR A 114 -15.07 -4.75 5.63
N ASN A 115 -14.64 -3.49 5.62
CA ASN A 115 -13.55 -3.03 4.78
C ASN A 115 -12.23 -3.31 5.48
N ARG A 116 -11.26 -3.86 4.75
CA ARG A 116 -9.92 -4.14 5.26
C ARG A 116 -8.88 -3.55 4.32
N LEU A 117 -8.06 -2.63 4.84
CA LEU A 117 -7.01 -1.97 4.08
C LEU A 117 -5.64 -2.32 4.65
N VAL A 118 -4.69 -2.52 3.75
CA VAL A 118 -3.27 -2.74 4.00
C VAL A 118 -2.50 -1.70 3.22
N LEU A 119 -1.75 -0.85 3.91
CA LEU A 119 -0.93 0.18 3.30
C LEU A 119 0.53 -0.03 3.68
N LEU A 120 1.41 0.14 2.69
CA LEU A 120 2.85 0.07 2.82
C LEU A 120 3.42 1.42 2.42
N GLY A 121 4.29 2.01 3.25
CA GLY A 121 4.75 3.36 3.00
C GLY A 121 5.60 3.96 4.11
N ARG A 122 5.95 5.23 3.99
CA ARG A 122 6.74 5.97 4.98
C ARG A 122 5.87 6.92 5.78
N ASN A 123 6.23 7.14 7.04
CA ASN A 123 5.55 8.06 7.96
C ASN A 123 4.05 7.78 8.18
N LEU A 124 3.57 6.57 7.86
CA LEU A 124 2.15 6.24 7.93
C LEU A 124 1.65 6.27 9.36
N ASP A 125 0.53 6.95 9.60
CA ASP A 125 -0.17 6.93 10.89
C ASP A 125 -1.48 6.16 10.75
N LYS A 126 -1.56 5.04 11.48
CA LYS A 126 -2.73 4.14 11.44
C LYS A 126 -4.00 4.84 11.94
N ASP A 127 -3.92 5.66 12.97
CA ASP A 127 -5.11 6.27 13.57
C ASP A 127 -5.70 7.30 12.61
N ILE A 128 -4.86 8.17 12.04
CA ILE A 128 -5.29 9.19 11.09
C ILE A 128 -5.89 8.53 9.84
N LEU A 129 -5.21 7.53 9.25
CA LEU A 129 -5.70 6.85 8.05
C LEU A 129 -6.99 6.07 8.32
N LYS A 130 -7.11 5.44 9.50
CA LYS A 130 -8.35 4.78 9.90
C LYS A 130 -9.49 5.80 10.07
N GLN A 131 -9.25 6.95 10.69
CA GLN A 131 -10.27 7.99 10.87
C GLN A 131 -10.72 8.59 9.54
N LEU A 132 -9.79 8.89 8.63
CA LEU A 132 -10.12 9.36 7.28
C LEU A 132 -10.97 8.34 6.51
N PHE A 133 -10.65 7.05 6.66
CA PHE A 133 -11.43 6.00 6.03
C PHE A 133 -12.81 5.81 6.70
N ILE A 134 -12.92 5.94 8.03
CA ILE A 134 -14.20 5.94 8.73
C ILE A 134 -15.08 7.07 8.22
N ALA A 135 -14.55 8.29 8.07
CA ALA A 135 -15.28 9.43 7.48
C ALA A 135 -15.82 9.05 6.08
N THR A 136 -14.96 8.49 5.23
CA THR A 136 -15.32 7.98 3.90
C THR A 136 -16.50 6.99 3.91
N VAL A 137 -16.57 6.11 4.92
CA VAL A 137 -17.63 5.11 5.09
C VAL A 137 -18.91 5.69 5.73
N THR A 138 -18.79 6.75 6.53
CA THR A 138 -19.89 7.29 7.36
C THR A 138 -20.56 8.57 6.81
N GLU A 139 -19.91 9.36 5.96
CA GLU A 139 -20.45 10.61 5.39
C GLU A 139 -21.52 10.32 4.30
N THR A 140 -22.72 10.92 4.24
CA THR A 140 -23.30 12.18 4.75
C THR A 140 -22.50 13.45 4.43
N GLU A 141 -22.35 13.75 3.13
CA GLU A 141 -22.10 15.08 2.53
C GLU A 141 -21.54 16.18 3.45
N LYS A 142 -20.25 16.13 3.81
CA LYS A 142 -19.53 17.33 4.25
C LYS A 142 -18.20 17.46 3.53
N GLN A 143 -18.28 18.19 2.42
CA GLN A 143 -17.25 19.06 1.84
C GLN A 143 -15.93 19.12 2.64
N TRP A 144 -14.90 18.43 2.14
CA TRP A 144 -13.51 18.70 2.54
C TRP A 144 -12.95 19.99 1.91
N THR A 145 -13.77 20.83 1.27
CA THR A 145 -13.36 22.20 0.97
C THR A 145 -13.24 22.97 2.27
N THR A 146 -12.03 23.12 2.79
CA THR A 146 -11.36 24.41 3.06
C THR A 146 -10.23 24.21 4.08
N ARG A 147 -8.97 24.15 3.61
CA ARG A 147 -7.89 25.03 4.09
C ARG A 147 -6.65 24.89 3.21
N SER A 148 -6.78 25.29 1.93
CA SER A 148 -5.66 26.00 1.31
C SER A 148 -5.51 27.31 2.09
N LYS A 149 -4.51 27.39 2.95
CA LYS A 149 -3.88 28.67 3.26
C LYS A 149 -2.53 28.67 2.56
N GLU A 150 -2.53 29.45 1.50
CA GLU A 150 -1.42 30.19 0.87
C GLU A 150 0.01 29.83 1.27
N ASP A 151 0.78 29.57 0.20
CA ASP A 151 2.20 29.86 0.04
C ASP A 151 3.17 29.29 1.08
N GLN A 152 3.65 28.07 0.77
CA GLN A 152 5.08 27.82 0.92
C GLN A 152 5.58 26.98 -0.25
N VAL A 153 6.05 27.70 -1.27
CA VAL A 153 6.97 27.19 -2.28
C VAL A 153 8.17 26.57 -1.54
N CYS A 154 8.39 25.27 -1.72
CA CYS A 154 9.63 24.64 -1.32
C CYS A 154 10.77 25.20 -2.18
N THR A 155 11.69 25.93 -1.55
CA THR A 155 13.05 26.15 -2.06
C THR A 155 13.99 25.30 -1.22
#